data_AF-A0A3A1WWY4-F1
#
_entry.id   AF-A0A3A1WWY4-F1
#
_cell.length_a   1.000
_cell.length_b   1.000
_cell.length_c   1.000
_cell.angle_alpha   90.00
_cell.angle_beta   90.00
_cell.angle_gamma   90.00
#
_symmetry.space_group_name_H-M   'P 1'
#
loop_
_entity.id
_entity.type
_entity.pdbx_description
1 polymer ?
#
loop_
_entity_poly.entity_id
_entity_poly.type
_entity_poly.pdbx_seq_one_letter_code
_entity_poly.pdbx_strand_id
1 'polypeptide(L)'
;MTQEYDERIARKAFISQRKRSVLTAVSAGLAVAFVLALLVQFHVFGINSIAAPKDNPNYGVTAPCAIRSKDYAKTTYLDNRAIKIRVLNGTKFRGFARAVGEALNARGFNLTEVNNNRVNNVKRTTIYFGKNAINEAYTVNSNFVDAVMRMDDRQDKLIDIVLGSTFNNLRPKVDVPAAGASIKEIPGCVKADSMKKLPKAPAHKEAK
;
A
#
# COMPACT_ATOMS: atom_id res chain seq x y z
N MET A 1 49.75 39.24 -55.19
CA MET A 1 49.31 39.35 -53.78
C MET A 1 49.16 37.94 -53.22
N THR A 2 50.17 37.45 -52.51
CA THR A 2 50.10 36.17 -51.78
C THR A 2 49.51 36.48 -50.41
N GLN A 3 48.28 36.00 -50.13
CA GLN A 3 47.70 36.09 -48.79
C GLN A 3 48.57 35.31 -47.81
N GLU A 4 49.05 35.99 -46.78
CA GLU A 4 49.80 35.38 -45.68
C GLU A 4 48.86 34.43 -44.93
N TYR A 5 49.08 33.12 -45.09
CA TYR A 5 48.30 32.09 -44.42
C TYR A 5 48.69 32.08 -42.93
N ASP A 6 47.83 32.66 -42.09
CA ASP A 6 48.09 32.77 -40.65
C ASP A 6 47.92 31.43 -39.94
N GLU A 7 48.99 30.64 -39.93
CA GLU A 7 49.08 29.30 -39.34
C GLU A 7 48.63 29.25 -37.86
N ARG A 8 48.71 30.38 -37.15
CA ARG A 8 48.25 30.48 -35.75
C ARG A 8 46.72 30.44 -35.64
N ILE A 9 46.00 31.01 -36.60
CA ILE A 9 44.52 30.99 -36.62
C ILE A 9 44.03 29.58 -36.95
N ALA A 10 44.65 28.91 -37.93
CA ALA A 10 44.32 27.53 -38.30
C ALA A 10 44.56 26.54 -37.15
N ARG A 11 45.67 26.69 -36.41
CA ARG A 11 45.97 25.85 -35.23
C ARG A 11 44.99 26.08 -34.08
N LYS A 12 44.58 27.33 -33.83
CA LYS A 12 43.56 27.66 -32.81
C LYS A 12 42.19 27.11 -33.20
N ALA A 13 41.81 27.20 -34.47
CA ALA A 13 40.55 26.66 -35.00
C ALA A 13 40.48 25.14 -34.90
N PHE A 14 41.57 24.42 -35.22
CA PHE A 14 41.62 22.97 -35.07
C PHE A 14 41.48 22.53 -33.60
N ILE A 15 42.16 23.21 -32.67
CA ILE A 15 42.08 22.91 -31.24
C ILE A 15 40.69 23.22 -30.68
N SER A 16 40.06 24.34 -31.07
CA SER A 16 38.73 24.72 -30.59
C SER A 16 37.64 23.79 -31.14
N GLN A 17 37.76 23.35 -32.39
CA GLN A 17 36.84 22.39 -33.02
C GLN A 17 36.89 21.03 -32.31
N ARG A 18 38.08 20.51 -32.01
CA ARG A 18 38.25 19.23 -31.30
C ARG A 18 37.74 19.31 -29.86
N LYS A 19 38.00 20.42 -29.15
CA LYS A 19 37.44 20.67 -27.81
C LYS A 19 35.92 20.72 -27.83
N ARG A 20 35.31 21.36 -28.84
CA ARG A 20 33.86 21.44 -29.00
C ARG A 20 33.23 20.07 -29.26
N SER A 21 33.83 19.25 -30.13
CA SER A 21 33.35 17.87 -30.39
C SER A 21 33.42 16.98 -29.15
N VAL A 22 34.49 17.07 -28.36
CA VAL A 22 34.62 16.31 -27.11
C VAL A 22 33.62 16.79 -26.06
N LEU A 23 33.47 18.10 -25.87
CA LEU A 23 32.50 18.67 -24.94
C LEU A 23 31.05 18.28 -25.30
N THR A 24 30.69 18.28 -26.59
CA THR A 24 29.36 17.84 -27.04
C THR A 24 29.12 16.35 -26.84
N ALA A 25 30.15 15.51 -27.02
CA ALA A 25 30.03 14.07 -26.80
C ALA A 25 29.87 13.75 -25.30
N VAL A 26 30.65 14.42 -24.45
CA VAL A 26 30.56 14.26 -22.98
C VAL A 26 29.22 14.77 -22.45
N SER A 27 28.74 15.92 -22.91
CA SER A 27 27.45 16.46 -22.47
C SER A 27 26.27 15.58 -22.90
N ALA A 28 26.31 15.03 -24.11
CA ALA A 28 25.30 14.07 -24.59
C ALA A 28 25.30 12.79 -23.73
N GLY A 29 26.49 12.24 -23.41
CA GLY A 29 26.61 11.09 -22.53
C GLY A 29 26.05 11.34 -21.13
N LEU A 30 26.34 12.50 -20.55
CA LEU A 30 25.82 12.93 -19.24
C LEU A 30 24.30 13.10 -19.25
N ALA A 31 23.72 13.66 -20.32
CA ALA A 31 22.28 13.82 -20.46
C ALA A 31 21.56 12.46 -20.51
N VAL A 32 22.11 11.49 -21.26
CA VAL A 32 21.55 10.13 -21.33
C VAL A 32 21.63 9.44 -19.96
N ALA A 33 22.76 9.53 -19.27
CA ALA A 33 22.92 8.96 -17.93
C ALA A 33 21.94 9.60 -16.92
N PHE A 34 21.73 10.91 -17.00
CA PHE A 34 20.77 11.62 -16.16
C PHE A 34 19.33 11.17 -16.40
N VAL A 35 18.91 11.01 -17.66
CA VAL A 35 17.59 10.48 -18.01
C VAL A 35 17.41 9.05 -17.49
N LEU A 36 18.42 8.19 -17.65
CA LEU A 36 18.37 6.82 -17.11
C LEU A 36 18.25 6.81 -15.58
N ALA A 37 18.98 7.67 -14.88
CA ALA A 37 18.86 7.82 -13.43
C ALA A 37 17.45 8.28 -13.01
N LEU A 38 16.84 9.22 -13.75
CA LEU A 38 15.46 9.62 -13.50
C LEU A 38 14.46 8.48 -13.74
N LEU A 39 14.62 7.68 -14.80
CA LEU A 39 13.73 6.54 -15.05
C LEU A 39 13.79 5.49 -13.93
N VAL A 40 14.98 5.27 -13.36
CA VAL A 40 15.17 4.41 -12.18
C VAL A 40 14.53 5.05 -10.94
N GLN A 41 14.76 6.35 -10.69
CA GLN A 41 14.19 7.09 -9.55
C GLN A 41 12.66 7.12 -9.59
N PHE A 42 12.06 7.29 -10.77
CA PHE A 42 10.62 7.26 -10.98
C PHE A 42 10.04 5.86 -11.15
N HIS A 43 10.86 4.80 -10.99
CA HIS A 43 10.42 3.41 -11.00
C HIS A 43 9.63 3.01 -12.26
N VAL A 44 9.89 3.65 -13.41
CA VAL A 44 9.15 3.46 -14.67
C VAL A 44 9.25 2.01 -15.17
N PHE A 45 10.32 1.31 -14.79
CA PHE A 45 10.57 -0.10 -15.14
C PHE A 45 10.05 -1.11 -14.11
N GLY A 46 9.39 -0.68 -13.03
CA GLY A 46 8.83 -1.61 -12.03
C GLY A 46 9.87 -2.43 -11.26
N ILE A 47 11.13 -1.95 -11.15
CA ILE A 47 12.24 -2.70 -10.53
C ILE A 47 12.03 -2.95 -9.02
N ASN A 48 11.08 -2.25 -8.38
CA ASN A 48 10.61 -2.52 -7.00
C ASN A 48 9.14 -2.99 -6.93
N SER A 49 8.55 -3.42 -8.05
CA SER A 49 7.29 -4.13 -8.00
C SER A 49 7.57 -5.52 -7.45
N ILE A 50 7.52 -5.67 -6.13
CA ILE A 50 7.46 -6.99 -5.51
C ILE A 50 6.16 -7.62 -5.99
N ALA A 51 6.26 -8.41 -7.05
CA ALA A 51 5.23 -9.36 -7.39
C ALA A 51 5.11 -10.27 -6.18
N ALA A 52 4.04 -10.11 -5.40
CA ALA A 52 3.73 -11.02 -4.31
C ALA A 52 3.77 -12.44 -4.88
N PRO A 53 4.48 -13.39 -4.25
CA PRO A 53 4.46 -14.77 -4.70
C PRO A 53 3.00 -15.21 -4.78
N LYS A 54 2.58 -15.74 -5.93
CA LYS A 54 1.24 -16.36 -6.10
C LYS A 54 0.99 -17.47 -5.06
N ASP A 55 2.04 -17.93 -4.40
CA ASP A 55 2.04 -19.08 -3.50
C ASP A 55 1.68 -18.73 -2.04
N ASN A 56 1.42 -17.46 -1.70
CA ASN A 56 1.04 -17.11 -0.32
C ASN A 56 -0.06 -16.03 -0.22
N PRO A 57 -1.31 -16.32 -0.65
CA PRO A 57 -2.42 -15.40 -0.48
C PRO A 57 -2.60 -15.03 1.00
N ASN A 58 -2.80 -13.74 1.26
CA ASN A 58 -2.95 -13.20 2.62
C ASN A 58 -1.82 -13.61 3.59
N TYR A 59 -0.61 -13.80 3.05
CA TYR A 59 0.62 -14.09 3.80
C TYR A 59 0.53 -15.33 4.70
N GLY A 60 -0.26 -16.33 4.27
CA GLY A 60 -0.32 -17.66 4.90
C GLY A 60 -1.40 -17.74 5.97
N VAL A 61 -2.17 -16.67 6.14
CA VAL A 61 -3.34 -16.66 7.00
C VAL A 61 -4.57 -16.96 6.15
N THR A 62 -5.32 -17.99 6.52
CA THR A 62 -6.60 -18.30 5.87
C THR A 62 -7.57 -17.13 6.05
N ALA A 63 -8.03 -16.56 4.93
CA ALA A 63 -9.03 -15.49 4.91
C ALA A 63 -10.43 -16.05 4.58
N PRO A 64 -11.49 -15.47 5.16
CA PRO A 64 -12.85 -15.84 4.78
C PRO A 64 -13.22 -15.25 3.40
N CYS A 65 -14.05 -15.97 2.64
CA CYS A 65 -14.67 -15.44 1.43
C CYS A 65 -15.70 -14.35 1.77
N ALA A 66 -15.87 -13.39 0.86
CA ALA A 66 -16.82 -12.32 1.04
C ALA A 66 -18.27 -12.85 1.04
N ILE A 67 -19.15 -12.21 1.80
CA ILE A 67 -20.54 -12.65 1.94
C ILE A 67 -21.41 -11.82 0.98
N ARG A 68 -22.32 -12.49 0.26
CA ARG A 68 -23.30 -11.78 -0.58
C ARG A 68 -24.15 -10.86 0.30
N SER A 69 -24.24 -9.59 -0.07
CA SER A 69 -25.15 -8.67 0.62
C SER A 69 -26.60 -9.10 0.40
N LYS A 70 -27.47 -8.85 1.37
CA LYS A 70 -28.92 -9.09 1.20
C LYS A 70 -29.52 -8.16 0.15
N ASP A 71 -28.93 -6.96 -0.01
CA ASP A 71 -29.43 -5.90 -0.89
C ASP A 71 -28.86 -5.97 -2.31
N TYR A 72 -27.80 -6.75 -2.52
CA TYR A 72 -27.11 -6.84 -3.82
C TYR A 72 -26.85 -8.29 -4.21
N ALA A 73 -27.11 -8.64 -5.47
CA ALA A 73 -26.81 -9.97 -6.03
C ALA A 73 -25.31 -10.35 -6.01
N LYS A 74 -24.43 -9.43 -5.62
CA LYS A 74 -22.96 -9.54 -5.61
C LYS A 74 -22.37 -9.14 -4.26
N THR A 75 -21.15 -9.61 -3.98
CA THR A 75 -20.35 -9.18 -2.82
C THR A 75 -19.82 -7.77 -3.10
N THR A 76 -20.14 -6.79 -2.25
CA THR A 76 -19.79 -5.38 -2.49
C THR A 76 -19.01 -4.75 -1.36
N TYR A 77 -18.11 -3.83 -1.72
CA TYR A 77 -17.51 -2.91 -0.75
C TYR A 77 -18.60 -2.02 -0.15
N LEU A 78 -18.49 -1.74 1.15
CA LEU A 78 -19.48 -0.98 1.90
C LEU A 78 -19.13 0.52 1.94
N ASP A 79 -20.09 1.34 2.34
CA ASP A 79 -19.82 2.75 2.66
C ASP A 79 -18.91 2.81 3.91
N ASN A 80 -17.78 3.52 3.80
CA ASN A 80 -16.82 3.67 4.90
C ASN A 80 -17.49 4.19 6.19
N ARG A 81 -18.51 5.03 6.08
CA ARG A 81 -19.23 5.61 7.23
C ARG A 81 -19.99 4.59 8.06
N ALA A 82 -20.35 3.46 7.46
CA ALA A 82 -20.99 2.35 8.16
C ALA A 82 -20.01 1.48 8.95
N ILE A 83 -18.70 1.66 8.74
CA ILE A 83 -17.66 0.77 9.28
C ILE A 83 -17.00 1.41 10.50
N LYS A 84 -17.14 0.74 11.64
CA LYS A 84 -16.49 1.10 12.90
C LYS A 84 -15.09 0.48 12.97
N ILE A 85 -14.08 1.31 13.14
CA ILE A 85 -12.68 0.90 13.20
C ILE A 85 -12.04 1.33 14.50
N ARG A 86 -11.15 0.47 15.02
CA ARG A 86 -10.19 0.81 16.06
C ARG A 86 -8.78 0.60 15.52
N VAL A 87 -7.91 1.58 15.73
CA VAL A 87 -6.53 1.51 15.26
C VAL A 87 -5.59 1.32 16.44
N LEU A 88 -4.83 0.23 16.40
CA LEU A 88 -3.93 -0.19 17.47
C LEU A 88 -2.49 -0.10 17.00
N ASN A 89 -1.63 0.53 17.80
CA ASN A 89 -0.20 0.62 17.51
C ASN A 89 0.51 -0.67 17.92
N GLY A 90 0.92 -1.49 16.96
CA GLY A 90 1.78 -2.66 17.21
C GLY A 90 3.28 -2.34 17.14
N THR A 91 3.68 -1.08 17.05
CA THR A 91 5.07 -0.63 16.84
C THR A 91 5.60 0.19 18.01
N LYS A 92 6.91 0.48 18.00
CA LYS A 92 7.55 1.38 18.98
C LYS A 92 7.29 2.88 18.73
N PHE A 93 6.71 3.25 17.59
CA PHE A 93 6.59 4.65 17.17
C PHE A 93 5.36 5.31 17.79
N ARG A 94 5.57 6.31 18.65
CA ARG A 94 4.47 7.05 19.30
C ARG A 94 3.69 7.87 18.26
N GLY A 95 2.37 7.93 18.44
CA GLY A 95 1.48 8.70 17.55
C GLY A 95 1.15 8.01 16.21
N PHE A 96 1.78 6.88 15.90
CA PHE A 96 1.60 6.21 14.61
C PHE A 96 0.16 5.75 14.35
N ALA A 97 -0.45 5.06 15.32
CA ALA A 97 -1.87 4.68 15.22
C ALA A 97 -2.82 5.87 15.12
N ARG A 98 -2.47 7.00 15.73
CA ARG A 98 -3.25 8.23 15.63
C ARG A 98 -3.21 8.80 14.22
N ALA A 99 -2.01 8.93 13.64
CA ALA A 99 -1.85 9.45 12.29
C ALA A 99 -2.62 8.60 11.24
N VAL A 100 -2.49 7.27 11.32
CA VAL A 100 -3.21 6.37 10.40
C VAL A 100 -4.71 6.36 10.68
N GLY A 101 -5.12 6.38 11.96
CA GLY A 101 -6.52 6.47 12.35
C GLY A 101 -7.18 7.74 11.83
N GLU A 102 -6.56 8.90 11.99
CA GLU A 102 -7.06 10.18 11.47
C GLU A 102 -7.13 10.16 9.93
N ALA A 103 -6.15 9.57 9.25
CA ALA A 103 -6.18 9.42 7.79
C ALA A 103 -7.33 8.51 7.29
N LEU A 104 -7.66 7.44 8.02
CA LEU A 104 -8.82 6.60 7.74
C LEU A 104 -10.13 7.33 8.08
N ASN A 105 -10.19 8.07 9.18
CA ASN A 105 -11.35 8.89 9.52
C ASN A 105 -11.62 9.95 8.44
N ALA A 106 -10.57 10.58 7.90
CA ALA A 106 -10.65 11.50 6.76
C ALA A 106 -11.07 10.83 5.43
N ARG A 107 -11.13 9.48 5.39
CA ARG A 107 -11.73 8.68 4.30
C ARG A 107 -13.18 8.27 4.60
N GLY A 108 -13.73 8.73 5.73
CA GLY A 108 -15.11 8.50 6.13
C GLY A 108 -15.31 7.30 7.06
N PHE A 109 -14.27 6.59 7.48
CA PHE A 109 -14.41 5.51 8.45
C PHE A 109 -14.79 6.05 9.83
N ASN A 110 -15.62 5.31 10.57
CA ASN A 110 -15.98 5.69 11.94
C ASN A 110 -14.88 5.21 12.90
N LEU A 111 -13.92 6.09 13.19
CA LEU A 111 -12.82 5.82 14.13
C LEU A 111 -13.33 5.87 15.57
N THR A 112 -13.48 4.71 16.21
CA THR A 112 -14.02 4.60 17.56
C THR A 112 -12.95 4.71 18.64
N GLU A 113 -11.74 4.24 18.37
CA GLU A 113 -10.65 4.22 19.34
C GLU A 113 -9.28 4.21 18.64
N VAL A 114 -8.31 4.88 19.26
CA VAL A 114 -6.88 4.76 18.94
C VAL A 114 -6.15 4.38 20.21
N ASN A 115 -5.40 3.27 20.18
CA ASN A 115 -4.69 2.78 21.36
C ASN A 115 -3.38 2.07 20.99
N ASN A 116 -2.63 1.60 21.98
CA ASN A 116 -1.51 0.69 21.76
C ASN A 116 -2.02 -0.76 21.74
N ASN A 117 -1.39 -1.59 20.92
CA ASN A 117 -1.63 -3.03 20.96
C ASN A 117 -1.01 -3.63 22.22
N ARG A 118 -1.58 -4.74 22.71
CA ARG A 118 -1.02 -5.47 23.86
C ARG A 118 0.38 -6.05 23.56
N VAL A 119 0.58 -6.49 22.32
CA VAL A 119 1.85 -7.03 21.84
C VAL A 119 2.54 -5.98 20.98
N ASN A 120 3.76 -5.65 21.37
CA ASN A 120 4.64 -4.76 20.60
C ASN A 120 5.42 -5.55 19.55
N ASN A 121 6.05 -4.83 18.62
CA ASN A 121 6.88 -5.39 17.54
C ASN A 121 6.10 -6.29 16.57
N VAL A 122 4.83 -5.95 16.32
CA VAL A 122 4.07 -6.54 15.23
C VAL A 122 4.75 -6.18 13.92
N LYS A 123 5.19 -7.18 13.15
CA LYS A 123 5.89 -6.92 11.88
C LYS A 123 4.93 -6.41 10.80
N ARG A 124 3.83 -7.13 10.58
CA ARG A 124 2.89 -6.87 9.49
C ARG A 124 1.55 -6.38 10.00
N THR A 125 0.99 -5.36 9.35
CA THR A 125 -0.34 -4.85 9.71
C THR A 125 -1.37 -5.96 9.56
N THR A 126 -2.18 -6.14 10.61
CA THR A 126 -3.22 -7.18 10.65
C THR A 126 -4.56 -6.54 10.97
N ILE A 127 -5.55 -6.86 10.16
CA ILE A 127 -6.94 -6.45 10.30
C ILE A 127 -7.68 -7.62 10.93
N TYR A 128 -8.06 -7.47 12.20
CA TYR A 128 -8.86 -8.45 12.94
C TYR A 128 -10.34 -8.10 12.89
N PHE A 129 -11.17 -9.11 12.70
CA PHE A 129 -12.61 -8.96 12.53
C PHE A 129 -13.33 -10.27 12.81
N GLY A 130 -14.63 -10.17 13.08
CA GLY A 130 -15.50 -11.32 13.30
C GLY A 130 -16.21 -11.78 12.04
N LYS A 131 -16.89 -12.93 12.14
CA LYS A 131 -17.69 -13.51 11.05
C LYS A 131 -18.77 -12.55 10.51
N ASN A 132 -19.24 -11.63 11.34
CA ASN A 132 -20.32 -10.69 11.01
C ASN A 132 -19.82 -9.40 10.33
N ALA A 133 -18.51 -9.27 10.11
CA ALA A 133 -17.86 -8.06 9.61
C ALA A 133 -16.92 -8.32 8.43
N ILE A 134 -17.14 -9.40 7.67
CA ILE A 134 -16.22 -9.83 6.61
C ILE A 134 -16.12 -8.78 5.50
N ASN A 135 -17.24 -8.24 5.02
CA ASN A 135 -17.24 -7.27 3.93
C ASN A 135 -16.71 -5.90 4.40
N GLU A 136 -16.99 -5.53 5.64
CA GLU A 136 -16.41 -4.39 6.35
C GLU A 136 -14.88 -4.52 6.37
N ALA A 137 -14.37 -5.70 6.72
CA ALA A 137 -12.93 -5.97 6.74
C ALA A 137 -12.30 -5.93 5.34
N TYR A 138 -12.95 -6.45 4.30
CA TYR A 138 -12.50 -6.30 2.91
C TYR A 138 -12.43 -4.82 2.49
N THR A 139 -13.40 -4.01 2.91
CA THR A 139 -13.43 -2.58 2.63
C THR A 139 -12.27 -1.86 3.31
N VAL A 140 -12.01 -2.15 4.58
CA VAL A 140 -10.83 -1.63 5.29
C VAL A 140 -9.54 -2.09 4.61
N ASN A 141 -9.40 -3.39 4.32
CA ASN A 141 -8.22 -3.98 3.69
C ASN A 141 -7.89 -3.37 2.33
N SER A 142 -8.90 -2.92 1.58
CA SER A 142 -8.72 -2.24 0.30
C SER A 142 -7.94 -0.91 0.40
N ASN A 143 -7.79 -0.34 1.60
CA ASN A 143 -6.97 0.85 1.85
C ASN A 143 -5.50 0.52 2.13
N PHE A 144 -5.12 -0.76 2.28
CA PHE A 144 -3.77 -1.18 2.63
C PHE A 144 -3.09 -1.92 1.47
N VAL A 145 -1.77 -1.80 1.37
CA VAL A 145 -1.00 -2.53 0.35
C VAL A 145 -0.76 -3.97 0.77
N ASP A 146 -0.34 -4.18 2.03
CA ASP A 146 0.22 -5.45 2.53
C ASP A 146 -0.40 -5.94 3.85
N ALA A 147 -1.63 -5.53 4.16
CA ALA A 147 -2.31 -5.96 5.38
C ALA A 147 -2.80 -7.41 5.30
N VAL A 148 -2.75 -8.09 6.46
CA VAL A 148 -3.31 -9.43 6.65
C VAL A 148 -4.74 -9.31 7.15
N MET A 149 -5.67 -10.01 6.51
CA MET A 149 -7.01 -10.23 7.04
C MET A 149 -7.02 -11.45 7.95
N ARG A 150 -7.37 -11.29 9.22
CA ARG A 150 -7.42 -12.39 10.18
C ARG A 150 -8.77 -12.40 10.91
N MET A 151 -9.60 -13.38 10.58
CA MET A 151 -10.86 -13.57 11.30
C MET A 151 -10.59 -14.16 12.68
N ASP A 152 -11.23 -13.62 13.71
CA ASP A 152 -11.24 -14.14 15.07
C ASP A 152 -12.66 -14.50 15.51
N ASP A 153 -12.81 -14.96 16.75
CA ASP A 153 -14.10 -15.44 17.26
C ASP A 153 -15.06 -14.35 17.74
N ARG A 154 -14.76 -13.05 17.52
CA ARG A 154 -15.69 -11.96 17.87
C ARG A 154 -16.99 -12.06 17.05
N GLN A 155 -18.09 -11.63 17.66
CA GLN A 155 -19.42 -11.62 17.04
C GLN A 155 -19.89 -10.21 16.67
N ASP A 156 -19.17 -9.19 17.10
CA ASP A 156 -19.51 -7.80 16.83
C ASP A 156 -19.04 -7.37 15.43
N LYS A 157 -19.24 -6.09 15.11
CA LYS A 157 -18.83 -5.49 13.82
C LYS A 157 -17.60 -4.61 13.92
N LEU A 158 -16.84 -4.68 15.02
CA LEU A 158 -15.64 -3.87 15.20
C LEU A 158 -14.49 -4.43 14.36
N ILE A 159 -13.87 -3.57 13.57
CA ILE A 159 -12.63 -3.89 12.85
C ILE A 159 -11.44 -3.34 13.62
N ASP A 160 -10.54 -4.22 14.07
CA ASP A 160 -9.28 -3.81 14.69
C ASP A 160 -8.16 -3.80 13.66
N ILE A 161 -7.49 -2.67 13.53
CA ILE A 161 -6.34 -2.50 12.65
C ILE A 161 -5.10 -2.40 13.53
N VAL A 162 -4.37 -3.50 13.66
CA VAL A 162 -3.09 -3.53 14.38
C VAL A 162 -1.98 -3.20 13.41
N LEU A 163 -1.40 -2.00 13.55
CA LEU A 163 -0.34 -1.52 12.66
C LEU A 163 0.98 -2.22 12.95
N GLY A 164 1.58 -2.77 11.88
CA GLY A 164 2.88 -3.39 11.92
C GLY A 164 4.00 -2.46 11.43
N SER A 165 5.25 -2.83 11.72
CA SER A 165 6.43 -2.08 11.30
C SER A 165 6.69 -2.06 9.79
N THR A 166 6.11 -2.97 9.00
CA THR A 166 6.21 -2.95 7.53
C THR A 166 5.23 -1.98 6.88
N PHE A 167 4.26 -1.45 7.63
CA PHE A 167 3.34 -0.46 7.08
C PHE A 167 4.08 0.81 6.69
N ASN A 168 3.89 1.21 5.44
CA ASN A 168 4.43 2.46 4.94
C ASN A 168 3.32 3.52 4.80
N ASN A 169 2.32 3.24 3.96
CA ASN A 169 1.24 4.18 3.71
C ASN A 169 -0.07 3.47 3.33
N LEU A 170 -1.19 4.18 3.46
CA LEU A 170 -2.45 3.80 2.86
C LEU A 170 -2.34 3.94 1.33
N ARG A 171 -3.11 3.12 0.62
CA ARG A 171 -3.26 3.26 -0.83
C ARG A 171 -3.82 4.64 -1.19
N PRO A 172 -3.38 5.24 -2.32
CA PRO A 172 -4.00 6.45 -2.85
C PRO A 172 -5.52 6.29 -2.95
N LYS A 173 -6.29 7.35 -2.67
CA LYS A 173 -7.76 7.29 -2.70
C LYS A 173 -8.31 6.83 -4.05
N VAL A 174 -7.62 7.18 -5.14
CA VAL A 174 -7.97 6.79 -6.52
C VAL A 174 -7.84 5.28 -6.77
N ASP A 175 -7.03 4.57 -5.98
CA ASP A 175 -6.81 3.13 -6.11
C ASP A 175 -7.73 2.31 -5.19
N VAL A 176 -8.54 2.99 -4.36
CA VAL A 176 -9.47 2.35 -3.44
C VAL A 176 -10.83 2.18 -4.15
N PRO A 177 -11.43 0.98 -4.13
CA PRO A 177 -12.74 0.74 -4.70
C PRO A 177 -13.82 1.63 -4.08
N ALA A 178 -14.74 2.13 -4.92
CA ALA A 178 -15.93 2.82 -4.44
C ALA A 178 -16.91 1.85 -3.76
N ALA A 179 -17.74 2.38 -2.86
CA ALA A 179 -18.86 1.62 -2.27
C ALA A 179 -19.77 1.07 -3.38
N GLY A 180 -20.24 -0.17 -3.21
CA GLY A 180 -21.06 -0.88 -4.21
C GLY A 180 -20.28 -1.56 -5.34
N ALA A 181 -18.97 -1.28 -5.47
CA ALA A 181 -18.11 -2.05 -6.37
C ALA A 181 -17.95 -3.49 -5.87
N SER A 182 -17.71 -4.42 -6.79
CA SER A 182 -17.58 -5.84 -6.44
C SER A 182 -16.30 -6.11 -5.67
N ILE A 183 -16.38 -6.89 -4.59
CA ILE A 183 -15.20 -7.29 -3.81
C ILE A 183 -14.31 -8.20 -4.65
N LYS A 184 -13.00 -7.92 -4.63
CA LYS A 184 -11.98 -8.85 -5.13
C LYS A 184 -11.57 -9.73 -3.97
N GLU A 185 -12.05 -10.97 -3.96
CA GLU A 185 -11.75 -11.91 -2.89
C GLU A 185 -10.27 -12.29 -2.87
N ILE A 186 -9.79 -12.64 -1.68
CA ILE A 186 -8.45 -13.22 -1.53
C ILE A 186 -8.44 -14.60 -2.21
N PRO A 187 -7.46 -14.90 -3.09
CA PRO A 187 -7.35 -16.21 -3.71
C PRO A 187 -7.28 -17.33 -2.65
N GLY A 188 -8.05 -18.40 -2.83
CA GLY A 188 -8.10 -19.50 -1.85
C GLY A 188 -8.82 -19.16 -0.55
N CYS A 189 -9.70 -18.14 -0.55
CA CYS A 189 -10.56 -17.87 0.58
C CYS A 189 -11.42 -19.09 0.94
N VAL A 190 -11.83 -19.15 2.21
CA VAL A 190 -12.61 -20.26 2.77
C VAL A 190 -13.95 -19.73 3.29
N LYS A 191 -15.02 -20.52 3.22
CA LYS A 191 -16.31 -20.10 3.81
C LYS A 191 -16.16 -19.91 5.32
N ALA A 192 -16.67 -18.79 5.85
CA ALA A 192 -16.52 -18.45 7.26
C ALA A 192 -16.98 -19.58 8.21
N ASP A 193 -18.11 -20.22 7.92
CA ASP A 193 -18.67 -21.31 8.72
C ASP A 193 -17.79 -22.57 8.78
N SER A 194 -16.86 -22.73 7.82
CA SER A 194 -15.92 -23.84 7.82
C SER A 194 -14.63 -23.56 8.60
N MET A 195 -14.41 -22.31 9.04
CA MET A 195 -13.26 -21.92 9.85
C MET A 195 -13.52 -22.17 11.35
N LYS A 196 -13.41 -23.44 11.77
CA LYS A 196 -13.78 -23.88 13.14
C LYS A 196 -12.79 -23.50 14.25
N LYS A 197 -11.53 -23.21 13.92
CA LYS A 197 -10.45 -22.94 14.89
C LYS A 197 -9.98 -21.49 14.78
N LEU A 198 -10.83 -20.56 15.20
CA LEU A 198 -10.52 -19.13 15.19
C LEU A 198 -9.72 -18.74 16.44
N PRO A 199 -8.76 -17.80 16.31
CA PRO A 199 -8.12 -17.20 17.46
C PRO A 199 -9.14 -16.46 18.33
N LYS A 200 -8.83 -16.32 19.62
CA LYS A 200 -9.62 -15.52 20.55
C LYS A 200 -9.45 -14.03 20.24
N ALA A 201 -10.56 -13.31 20.17
CA ALA A 201 -10.53 -11.85 20.06
C ALA A 201 -9.94 -11.23 21.34
N PRO A 202 -9.03 -10.23 21.24
CA PRO A 202 -8.60 -9.46 22.38
C PRO A 202 -9.78 -8.74 23.04
N ALA A 203 -9.74 -8.48 24.35
CA ALA A 203 -10.82 -7.77 25.03
C ALA A 203 -11.06 -6.38 24.39
N HIS A 204 -12.32 -6.09 24.08
CA HIS A 204 -12.75 -4.85 23.45
C HIS A 204 -14.19 -4.51 23.85
N LYS A 205 -14.59 -3.26 23.61
CA LYS A 205 -15.98 -2.84 23.73
C LYS A 205 -16.70 -3.21 22.43
N GLU A 206 -17.75 -4.02 22.55
CA GLU A 206 -18.48 -4.52 21.39
C GLU A 206 -19.12 -3.38 20.58
N ALA A 207 -18.97 -3.44 19.26
CA ALA A 207 -19.62 -2.54 18.32
C ALA A 207 -20.79 -3.25 17.64
N LYS A 208 -22.02 -2.79 17.91
CA LYS A 208 -23.21 -3.20 17.15
C LYS A 208 -23.19 -2.73 15.70
#